data_AF-A0A6J0VJ78-F1
#
_entry.id   AF-A0A6J0VJ78-F1
#
_cell.length_a   1.000
_cell.length_b   1.000
_cell.length_c   1.000
_cell.angle_alpha   90.00
_cell.angle_beta   90.00
_cell.angle_gamma   90.00
#
_symmetry.space_group_name_H-M   'P 1'
#
loop_
_entity.id
_entity.type
_entity.pdbx_description
1 polymer ?
#
loop_
_entity_poly.entity_id
_entity_poly.type
_entity_poly.pdbx_seq_one_letter_code
_entity_poly.pdbx_strand_id
1 'polypeptide(L)'
;MSALHVSRVRALYRRILLLHRVLPPDLKDLGDQYVKDEFRRHKTAGSKEAERFLQEWEAYAAVLWQQANENRQNSTEKSCFGISLPEEKLDDFRDEQIGQLQELMQEATKPNRQFNITESRKPKF
;
A
#
# COMPACT_ATOMS: atom_id res chain seq x y z
N MET A 1 26.09 0.72 -10.13
CA MET A 1 24.81 0.08 -10.53
C MET A 1 24.78 -0.07 -12.04
N SER A 2 24.27 -1.18 -12.57
CA SER A 2 24.15 -1.36 -14.02
C SER A 2 23.05 -0.44 -14.61
N ALA A 3 23.18 -0.05 -15.88
CA ALA A 3 22.16 0.75 -16.57
C ALA A 3 20.79 0.06 -16.57
N LEU A 4 20.78 -1.27 -16.69
CA LEU A 4 19.58 -2.11 -16.63
C LEU A 4 18.87 -2.00 -15.28
N HIS A 5 19.62 -2.02 -14.17
CA HIS A 5 19.06 -1.86 -12.84
C HIS A 5 18.40 -0.48 -12.68
N VAL A 6 19.08 0.59 -13.12
CA VAL A 6 18.51 1.96 -13.06
C VAL A 6 17.23 2.07 -13.88
N SER A 7 17.17 1.45 -15.07
CA SER A 7 15.93 1.42 -15.85
C SER A 7 14.80 0.65 -15.17
N ARG A 8 15.10 -0.51 -14.54
CA ARG A 8 14.12 -1.31 -13.80
C ARG A 8 13.54 -0.53 -12.62
N VAL A 9 14.39 0.09 -11.80
CA VAL A 9 13.98 0.94 -10.67
C VAL A 9 13.06 2.07 -11.14
N ARG A 10 13.46 2.80 -12.21
CA ARG A 10 12.66 3.91 -12.74
C ARG A 10 11.31 3.46 -13.32
N ALA A 11 11.28 2.31 -13.99
CA ALA A 11 10.05 1.74 -14.54
C ALA A 11 9.09 1.35 -13.42
N LEU A 12 9.57 0.67 -12.38
CA LEU A 12 8.76 0.29 -11.22
C LEU A 12 8.21 1.52 -10.48
N TYR A 13 9.05 2.51 -10.21
CA TYR A 13 8.64 3.77 -9.57
C TYR A 13 7.51 4.46 -10.32
N ARG A 14 7.64 4.60 -11.65
CA ARG A 14 6.58 5.19 -12.50
C ARG A 14 5.31 4.34 -12.50
N ARG A 15 5.44 3.02 -12.58
CA ARG A 15 4.29 2.09 -12.58
C ARG A 15 3.47 2.25 -11.31
N ILE A 16 4.11 2.30 -10.14
CA ILE A 16 3.43 2.49 -8.85
C ILE A 16 2.66 3.80 -8.81
N LEU A 17 3.30 4.92 -9.19
CA LEU A 17 2.63 6.23 -9.22
C LEU A 17 1.45 6.28 -10.22
N LEU A 18 1.53 5.53 -11.32
CA LEU A 18 0.39 5.40 -12.24
C LEU A 18 -0.76 4.61 -11.61
N LEU A 19 -0.46 3.53 -10.88
CA LEU A 19 -1.46 2.73 -10.16
C LEU A 19 -2.12 3.56 -9.05
N HIS A 20 -1.37 4.42 -8.36
CA HIS A 20 -1.93 5.31 -7.33
C HIS A 20 -2.99 6.28 -7.87
N ARG A 21 -3.02 6.57 -9.18
CA ARG A 21 -4.03 7.46 -9.78
C ARG A 21 -5.46 6.92 -9.67
N VAL A 22 -5.64 5.63 -9.43
CA VAL A 22 -6.97 5.02 -9.25
C VAL A 22 -7.37 4.90 -7.78
N LEU A 23 -6.49 5.25 -6.85
CA LEU A 23 -6.80 5.24 -5.42
C LEU A 23 -7.67 6.45 -5.03
N PRO A 24 -8.45 6.34 -3.94
CA PRO A 24 -9.07 7.49 -3.29
C PRO A 24 -8.04 8.60 -3.01
N PRO A 25 -8.41 9.90 -3.08
CA PRO A 25 -7.47 11.01 -2.98
C PRO A 25 -6.55 10.93 -1.78
N ASP A 26 -7.08 10.70 -0.58
CA ASP A 26 -6.30 10.62 0.66
C ASP A 26 -5.27 9.47 0.63
N LEU A 27 -5.68 8.30 0.11
CA LEU A 27 -4.78 7.14 -0.02
C LEU A 27 -3.70 7.38 -1.07
N LYS A 28 -4.05 8.05 -2.17
CA LYS A 28 -3.10 8.46 -3.19
C LYS A 28 -2.05 9.41 -2.63
N ASP A 29 -2.47 10.46 -1.92
CA ASP A 29 -1.57 11.49 -1.43
C ASP A 29 -0.59 10.92 -0.40
N LEU A 30 -1.10 10.11 0.54
CA LEU A 30 -0.28 9.38 1.50
C LEU A 30 0.69 8.41 0.80
N GLY A 31 0.20 7.61 -0.14
CA GLY A 31 0.98 6.63 -0.87
C GLY A 31 2.06 7.26 -1.75
N ASP A 32 1.76 8.33 -2.49
CA ASP A 32 2.71 9.03 -3.34
C ASP A 32 3.87 9.62 -2.53
N GLN A 33 3.58 10.18 -1.35
CA GLN A 33 4.60 10.68 -0.45
C GLN A 33 5.48 9.52 0.07
N TYR A 34 4.85 8.43 0.53
CA TYR A 34 5.57 7.27 1.05
C TYR A 34 6.49 6.64 -0.01
N VAL A 35 6.00 6.42 -1.23
CA VAL A 35 6.79 5.90 -2.37
C VAL A 35 7.99 6.79 -2.68
N LYS A 36 7.79 8.11 -2.71
CA LYS A 36 8.88 9.07 -2.95
C LYS A 36 9.97 8.96 -1.90
N ASP A 37 9.57 8.85 -0.63
CA ASP A 37 10.50 8.81 0.49
C ASP A 37 11.25 7.48 0.55
N GLU A 38 10.57 6.36 0.37
CA GLU A 38 11.19 5.03 0.41
C GLU A 38 12.18 4.80 -0.74
N PHE A 39 11.82 5.16 -1.98
CA PHE A 39 12.74 5.07 -3.11
C PHE A 39 13.93 6.03 -2.95
N ARG A 40 13.75 7.18 -2.28
CA ARG A 40 14.85 8.10 -1.98
C ARG A 40 15.80 7.50 -0.94
N ARG A 41 15.27 6.92 0.14
CA ARG A 41 16.05 6.27 1.22
C ARG A 41 16.85 5.08 0.71
N HIS A 42 16.31 4.34 -0.27
CA HIS A 42 16.96 3.16 -0.83
C HIS A 42 17.96 3.43 -1.97
N LYS A 43 18.23 4.69 -2.32
CA LYS A 43 19.20 5.03 -3.38
C LYS A 43 20.62 4.53 -3.11
N THR A 44 20.99 4.41 -1.84
CA THR A 44 22.34 3.99 -1.41
C THR A 44 22.33 2.59 -0.80
N ALA A 45 21.25 1.83 -0.96
CA ALA A 45 21.16 0.47 -0.47
C ALA A 45 22.18 -0.44 -1.14
N GLY A 46 22.66 -1.46 -0.41
CA GLY A 46 23.51 -2.51 -0.96
C GLY A 46 22.77 -3.35 -2.01
N SER A 47 23.52 -4.11 -2.81
CA SER A 47 22.93 -4.85 -3.94
C SER A 47 21.89 -5.88 -3.52
N LYS A 48 22.04 -6.53 -2.35
CA LYS A 48 21.11 -7.54 -1.87
C LYS A 48 19.83 -6.90 -1.33
N GLU A 49 19.98 -5.81 -0.59
CA GLU A 49 18.88 -5.02 -0.05
C GLU A 49 18.09 -4.38 -1.19
N ALA A 50 18.77 -3.86 -2.22
CA ALA A 50 18.14 -3.29 -3.40
C ALA A 50 17.34 -4.32 -4.21
N GLU A 51 17.82 -5.56 -4.32
CA GLU A 51 17.07 -6.62 -5.00
C GLU A 51 15.82 -7.02 -4.22
N ARG A 52 15.94 -7.23 -2.91
CA ARG A 52 14.79 -7.49 -2.03
C ARG A 52 13.78 -6.35 -2.07
N PHE A 53 14.26 -5.11 -2.01
CA PHE A 53 13.43 -3.92 -2.14
C PHE A 53 12.63 -3.97 -3.45
N LEU A 54 13.29 -4.16 -4.60
CA LEU A 54 12.60 -4.24 -5.88
C LEU A 54 11.56 -5.36 -5.94
N GLN A 55 11.88 -6.54 -5.38
CA GLN A 55 10.96 -7.66 -5.32
C GLN A 55 9.68 -7.33 -4.53
N GLU A 56 9.80 -6.76 -3.32
CA GLU A 56 8.65 -6.39 -2.49
C GLU A 56 7.81 -5.28 -3.15
N TRP A 57 8.46 -4.30 -3.79
CA TRP A 57 7.75 -3.23 -4.50
C TRP A 57 7.09 -3.71 -5.80
N GLU A 58 7.63 -4.73 -6.47
CA GLU A 58 6.99 -5.42 -7.59
C GLU A 58 5.75 -6.19 -7.13
N ALA A 59 5.82 -6.88 -5.98
CA ALA A 59 4.68 -7.56 -5.37
C ALA A 59 3.57 -6.58 -4.97
N TYR A 60 3.93 -5.46 -4.33
CA TYR A 60 2.99 -4.38 -4.02
C TYR A 60 2.29 -3.83 -5.28
N ALA A 61 3.05 -3.57 -6.35
CA ALA A 61 2.48 -3.09 -7.61
C ALA A 61 1.54 -4.13 -8.27
N ALA A 62 1.80 -5.43 -8.10
CA ALA A 62 0.92 -6.49 -8.58
C ALA A 62 -0.41 -6.51 -7.81
N VAL A 63 -0.37 -6.42 -6.48
CA VAL A 63 -1.57 -6.33 -5.62
C VAL A 63 -2.41 -5.11 -5.99
N LEU A 64 -1.79 -3.93 -6.10
CA LEU A 64 -2.49 -2.70 -6.51
C LEU A 64 -3.16 -2.85 -7.88
N TRP A 65 -2.47 -3.46 -8.85
CA TRP A 65 -3.01 -3.65 -10.19
C TRP A 65 -4.22 -4.60 -10.18
N GLN A 66 -4.14 -5.69 -9.43
CA GLN A 66 -5.26 -6.63 -9.28
C GLN A 66 -6.48 -5.94 -8.68
N GLN A 67 -6.29 -5.25 -7.54
CA GLN A 67 -7.38 -4.52 -6.86
C GLN A 67 -7.98 -3.43 -7.74
N ALA A 68 -7.14 -2.67 -8.46
CA ALA A 68 -7.59 -1.66 -9.41
C ALA A 68 -8.47 -2.25 -10.53
N ASN A 69 -8.17 -3.47 -10.97
CA ASN A 69 -8.92 -4.13 -12.04
C ASN A 69 -10.24 -4.74 -11.52
N GLU A 70 -10.21 -5.39 -10.36
CA GLU A 70 -11.42 -5.91 -9.68
C GLU A 70 -12.42 -4.79 -9.40
N ASN A 71 -11.94 -3.64 -8.91
CA ASN A 71 -12.77 -2.47 -8.64
C ASN A 71 -13.40 -1.86 -9.90
N ARG A 72 -12.77 -2.02 -11.08
CA ARG A 72 -13.38 -1.58 -12.35
C ARG A 72 -14.47 -2.53 -12.83
N GLN A 73 -14.35 -3.83 -12.54
CA GLN A 73 -15.29 -4.85 -12.98
C GLN A 73 -16.53 -4.92 -12.07
N ASN A 74 -16.35 -4.70 -10.77
CA ASN A 74 -17.43 -4.78 -9.77
C ASN A 74 -18.00 -3.39 -9.43
N SER A 75 -18.54 -2.68 -10.43
CA SER A 75 -19.00 -1.27 -10.29
C SER A 75 -20.06 -1.02 -9.20
N THR A 76 -20.76 -2.07 -8.76
CA THR A 76 -21.76 -2.04 -7.68
C THR A 76 -21.18 -2.27 -6.29
N GLU A 77 -19.97 -2.84 -6.20
CA GLU A 77 -19.32 -3.19 -4.95
C GLU A 77 -18.25 -2.16 -4.59
N LYS A 78 -18.19 -1.80 -3.30
CA LYS A 78 -17.35 -0.72 -2.82
C LYS A 78 -15.88 -1.05 -3.04
N SER A 79 -15.11 -0.10 -3.57
CA SER A 79 -13.70 -0.33 -3.80
C SER A 79 -12.93 -0.57 -2.52
N CYS A 80 -12.37 -1.77 -2.38
CA CYS A 80 -11.50 -2.15 -1.28
C CYS A 80 -10.05 -2.13 -1.75
N PHE A 81 -9.15 -1.54 -0.96
CA PHE A 81 -7.72 -1.48 -1.22
C PHE A 81 -6.96 -1.97 0.01
N GLY A 82 -5.83 -2.64 -0.24
CA GLY A 82 -5.03 -3.29 0.81
C GLY A 82 -5.37 -4.77 0.98
N ILE A 83 -4.52 -5.50 1.71
CA ILE A 83 -4.69 -6.93 1.99
C ILE A 83 -4.93 -7.11 3.49
N SER A 84 -5.67 -8.16 3.86
CA SER A 84 -5.73 -8.57 5.27
C SER A 84 -4.33 -8.96 5.72
N LEU A 85 -3.93 -8.52 6.91
CA LEU A 85 -2.69 -8.97 7.52
C LEU A 85 -2.89 -10.43 7.99
N PRO A 86 -2.16 -11.41 7.44
CA PRO A 86 -2.27 -12.80 7.87
C PRO A 86 -1.80 -12.97 9.31
N GLU A 87 -2.34 -13.96 10.02
CA GLU A 87 -1.96 -14.23 11.41
C GLU A 87 -0.48 -14.64 11.52
N GLU A 88 0.03 -15.37 10.53
CA GLU A 88 1.43 -15.78 10.46
C GLU A 88 2.38 -14.59 10.32
N LYS A 89 1.88 -13.43 9.85
CA LYS A 89 2.66 -12.20 9.79
C LYS A 89 2.72 -11.48 11.13
N LEU A 90 1.81 -11.75 12.06
CA LEU A 90 1.85 -11.17 13.40
C LEU A 90 3.02 -11.71 14.21
N ASP A 91 3.44 -12.96 13.95
CA ASP A 91 4.60 -13.60 14.59
C ASP A 91 5.93 -12.88 14.29
N ASP A 92 5.99 -12.10 13.20
CA ASP A 92 7.17 -11.30 12.82
C ASP A 92 7.30 -10.00 13.65
N PHE A 93 6.28 -9.63 14.45
CA PHE A 93 6.25 -8.38 15.21
C PHE A 93 6.62 -8.57 16.69
N ARG A 94 7.21 -7.53 17.28
CA ARG A 94 7.35 -7.45 18.75
C ARG A 94 6.00 -7.14 19.40
N ASP A 95 5.81 -7.54 20.65
CA ASP A 95 4.59 -7.29 21.43
C ASP A 95 4.16 -5.81 21.40
N GLU A 96 5.12 -4.88 21.53
CA GLU A 96 4.86 -3.44 21.44
C GLU A 96 4.28 -3.04 20.08
N GLN A 97 4.77 -3.63 19.00
CA GLN A 97 4.30 -3.33 17.64
C GLN A 97 2.91 -3.94 17.40
N ILE A 98 2.63 -5.10 17.99
CA ILE A 98 1.29 -5.71 17.98
C ILE A 98 0.31 -4.79 18.71
N GLY A 99 0.68 -4.26 19.88
CA GLY A 99 -0.10 -3.27 20.61
C GLY A 99 -0.38 -2.02 19.77
N GLN A 100 0.65 -1.45 19.13
CA GLN A 100 0.49 -0.29 18.24
C GLN A 100 -0.42 -0.57 17.04
N LEU A 101 -0.34 -1.77 16.46
CA LEU A 101 -1.22 -2.17 15.36
C LEU A 101 -2.67 -2.28 15.82
N GLN A 102 -2.89 -2.80 17.02
CA GLN A 102 -4.22 -2.88 17.63
C GLN A 102 -4.80 -1.48 17.90
N GLU A 103 -4.00 -0.58 18.47
CA GLU A 103 -4.40 0.83 18.67
C GLU A 103 -4.76 1.50 17.35
N LEU A 104 -3.95 1.30 16.31
CA LEU A 104 -4.21 1.83 14.96
C LEU A 104 -5.53 1.29 14.38
N MET A 105 -5.79 -0.02 14.53
CA MET A 105 -7.04 -0.63 14.08
C MET A 105 -8.25 -0.04 14.82
N GLN A 106 -8.15 0.15 16.14
CA GLN A 106 -9.22 0.76 16.94
C GLN A 106 -9.48 2.20 16.50
N GLU A 107 -8.43 2.99 16.25
CA GLU A 107 -8.55 4.37 15.76
C GLU A 107 -9.21 4.43 14.37
N ALA A 108 -8.75 3.60 13.45
CA ALA A 108 -9.25 3.56 12.08
C ALA A 108 -10.72 3.12 11.98
N THR A 109 -11.24 2.37 12.98
CA THR A 109 -12.61 1.85 13.00
C THR A 109 -13.60 2.68 13.81
N LYS A 110 -13.16 3.83 14.38
CA LYS A 110 -14.05 4.72 15.12
C LYS A 110 -15.16 5.29 14.22
N PRO A 111 -16.39 5.46 14.75
CA PRO A 111 -17.54 5.96 13.99
C PRO A 111 -17.43 7.43 13.58
N ASN A 112 -16.66 8.25 14.32
CA ASN A 112 -16.42 9.67 14.01
C ASN A 112 -15.07 9.82 13.30
N ARG A 113 -15.02 9.41 12.03
CA ARG A 113 -13.79 9.54 11.26
C ARG A 113 -13.50 11.01 10.96
N GLN A 114 -12.31 11.46 11.34
CA GLN A 114 -11.78 12.77 10.92
C GLN A 114 -11.47 12.79 9.41
N PHE A 115 -11.29 11.61 8.80
CA PHE A 115 -11.05 11.43 7.37
C PHE A 115 -12.23 10.70 6.73
N ASN A 116 -12.81 11.29 5.68
CA ASN A 116 -13.83 10.63 4.87
C ASN A 116 -13.18 9.61 3.92
N ILE A 117 -12.56 8.57 4.47
CA ILE A 117 -12.38 7.34 3.70
C ILE A 117 -13.77 6.78 3.57
N THR A 118 -14.41 7.02 2.41
CA THR A 118 -15.81 6.68 2.12
C THR A 118 -16.17 5.36 2.80
N GLU A 119 -16.81 5.42 3.96
CA GLU A 119 -17.27 4.25 4.69
C GLU A 119 -18.76 4.35 4.80
N SER A 120 -19.43 3.70 3.85
CA SER A 120 -20.87 3.63 3.84
C SER A 120 -21.33 2.65 4.91
N ARG A 121 -21.79 3.22 6.02
CA ARG A 121 -22.69 2.62 7.00
C ARG A 121 -23.78 1.80 6.29
N LYS A 122 -23.93 0.52 6.64
CA LYS A 122 -25.02 -0.33 6.14
C LYS A 122 -26.38 0.32 6.48
N PRO A 123 -27.34 0.39 5.54
CA PRO A 123 -28.72 0.69 5.90
C PRO A 123 -29.25 -0.48 6.72
N LYS A 124 -29.89 -0.16 7.85
CA LYS A 124 -30.68 -1.12 8.62
C LYS A 124 -31.91 -1.47 7.77
N PHE A 125 -31.99 -2.71 7.31
CA PHE A 125 -33.25 -3.33 6.96
C PHE A 125 -33.89 -3.91 8.21
#